data_AF-A0A2V9H954-F1
#
_entry.id   AF-A0A2V9H954-F1
#
_cell.length_a   1.000
_cell.length_b   1.000
_cell.length_c   1.000
_cell.angle_alpha   90.00
_cell.angle_beta   90.00
_cell.angle_gamma   90.00
#
_symmetry.space_group_name_H-M   'P 1'
#
loop_
_entity.id
_entity.type
_entity.pdbx_description
1 polymer ?
#
loop_
_entity_poly.entity_id
_entity_poly.type
_entity_poly.pdbx_seq_one_letter_code
_entity_poly.pdbx_strand_id
1 'polypeptide(L)'
;MSLIDDIGWRAVGRLKEEGFEPAAIVETSPGNFQVWLNHGVVLSKDLSTIAARLLARRFLGDPASADWRHYGRLAGFTNRKEKYRKENGLYPFVLLHEASGRTYKRASEFLCQVREILSQARQKEMSCRQSIRVAQPLSPVKTIEDFRHRSIYGGDQTRVDLAYALYALAHGVSENDARNALASRDL
;
A
#
# COMPACT_ATOMS: atom_id res chain seq x y z
N MET A 1 9.34 -9.66 9.28
CA MET A 1 8.66 -10.82 8.66
C MET A 1 7.50 -10.30 7.83
N SER A 2 7.06 -11.05 6.83
CA SER A 2 5.83 -10.76 6.08
C SER A 2 4.87 -11.94 6.21
N LEU A 3 3.58 -11.61 6.28
CA LEU A 3 2.48 -12.56 6.25
C LEU A 3 1.96 -12.70 4.81
N ILE A 4 1.64 -13.92 4.41
CA ILE A 4 0.77 -14.19 3.28
C ILE A 4 -0.45 -14.91 3.83
N ASP A 5 -1.63 -14.34 3.60
CA ASP A 5 -2.92 -14.87 4.08
C ASP A 5 -3.73 -15.49 2.95
N ASP A 6 -4.69 -16.34 3.33
CA ASP A 6 -5.70 -16.98 2.47
C ASP A 6 -5.11 -17.80 1.31
N ILE A 7 -4.07 -18.59 1.58
CA ILE A 7 -3.46 -19.47 0.58
C ILE A 7 -3.78 -20.94 0.83
N GLY A 8 -3.88 -21.73 -0.25
CA GLY A 8 -4.05 -23.19 -0.17
C GLY A 8 -2.72 -23.95 -0.12
N TRP A 9 -2.77 -25.25 0.23
CA TRP A 9 -1.57 -26.10 0.35
C TRP A 9 -0.70 -26.15 -0.93
N ARG A 10 -1.31 -26.05 -2.12
CA ARG A 10 -0.56 -25.98 -3.39
C ARG A 10 0.33 -24.74 -3.49
N ALA A 11 -0.15 -23.59 -3.01
CA ALA A 11 0.64 -22.37 -2.96
C ALA A 11 1.78 -22.47 -1.92
N VAL A 12 1.53 -23.15 -0.80
CA VAL A 12 2.55 -23.49 0.20
C VAL A 12 3.65 -24.38 -0.41
N GLY A 13 3.29 -25.39 -1.22
CA GLY A 13 4.25 -26.21 -1.95
C GLY A 13 5.11 -25.38 -2.90
N ARG A 14 4.47 -24.56 -3.74
CA ARG A 14 5.15 -23.63 -4.65
C ARG A 14 6.10 -22.66 -3.95
N LEU A 15 5.71 -22.12 -2.80
CA LEU A 15 6.58 -21.27 -1.97
C LEU A 15 7.92 -21.96 -1.68
N LYS A 16 7.86 -23.22 -1.22
CA LYS A 16 9.06 -24.00 -0.89
C LYS A 16 9.88 -24.34 -2.12
N GLU A 17 9.23 -24.77 -3.20
CA GLU A 17 9.88 -25.09 -4.48
C GLU A 17 10.61 -23.87 -5.07
N GLU A 18 9.99 -22.68 -4.97
CA GLU A 18 10.57 -21.43 -5.47
C GLU A 18 11.63 -20.83 -4.54
N GLY A 19 11.95 -21.46 -3.39
CA GLY A 19 12.98 -21.00 -2.44
C GLY A 19 12.51 -19.93 -1.43
N PHE A 20 11.21 -19.86 -1.19
CA PHE A 20 10.52 -19.03 -0.20
C PHE A 20 9.98 -19.90 0.94
N GLU A 21 10.86 -20.66 1.59
CA GLU A 21 10.47 -21.55 2.68
C GLU A 21 9.85 -20.78 3.86
N PRO A 22 8.60 -21.09 4.26
CA PRO A 22 7.98 -20.41 5.38
C PRO A 22 8.74 -20.63 6.70
N ALA A 23 8.84 -19.55 7.48
CA ALA A 23 9.28 -19.61 8.86
C ALA A 23 8.21 -20.25 9.76
N ALA A 24 6.94 -20.02 9.45
CA ALA A 24 5.82 -20.72 10.07
C ALA A 24 4.65 -20.91 9.09
N ILE A 25 3.92 -22.02 9.27
CA ILE A 25 2.72 -22.36 8.50
C ILE A 25 1.59 -22.63 9.49
N VAL A 26 0.52 -21.84 9.38
CA VAL A 26 -0.64 -21.90 10.28
C VAL A 26 -1.89 -22.14 9.43
N GLU A 27 -2.61 -23.22 9.71
CA GLU A 27 -3.92 -23.47 9.10
C GLU A 27 -5.00 -22.74 9.89
N THR A 28 -5.68 -21.79 9.27
CA THR A 28 -6.68 -20.93 9.92
C THR A 28 -8.08 -21.52 9.89
N SER A 29 -8.37 -22.32 8.88
CA SER A 29 -9.56 -23.15 8.71
C SER A 29 -9.22 -24.27 7.72
N PRO A 30 -9.96 -25.38 7.67
CA PRO A 30 -9.64 -26.51 6.81
C PRO A 30 -9.29 -26.07 5.37
N GLY A 31 -8.06 -26.37 4.94
CA GLY A 31 -7.54 -26.06 3.60
C GLY A 31 -7.09 -24.61 3.36
N ASN A 32 -7.15 -23.73 4.36
CA ASN A 32 -6.75 -22.33 4.26
C ASN A 32 -5.60 -22.04 5.22
N PHE A 33 -4.52 -21.48 4.70
CA PHE A 33 -3.25 -21.33 5.39
C PHE A 33 -2.79 -19.87 5.41
N GLN A 34 -2.17 -19.52 6.53
CA GLN A 34 -1.35 -18.35 6.74
C GLN A 34 0.10 -18.78 6.82
N VAL A 35 0.97 -18.10 6.09
CA VAL A 35 2.41 -18.36 6.14
C VAL A 35 3.17 -17.11 6.49
N TRP A 36 4.18 -17.31 7.34
CA TRP A 36 5.08 -16.25 7.77
C TRP A 36 6.44 -16.44 7.12
N LEU A 37 6.94 -15.41 6.44
CA LEU A 37 8.26 -15.40 5.83
C LEU A 37 9.20 -14.52 6.64
N ASN A 38 10.31 -15.11 7.06
CA ASN A 38 11.38 -14.39 7.75
C ASN A 38 12.39 -13.87 6.73
N HIS A 39 12.55 -12.54 6.65
CA HIS A 39 13.51 -11.90 5.74
C HIS A 39 14.94 -11.86 6.27
N GLY A 40 15.19 -12.31 7.52
CA GLY A 40 16.50 -12.25 8.17
C GLY A 40 16.93 -10.87 8.67
N VAL A 41 16.19 -9.81 8.30
CA VAL A 41 16.43 -8.43 8.72
C VAL A 41 15.12 -7.73 9.09
N VAL A 42 15.23 -6.68 9.91
CA VAL A 42 14.12 -5.78 10.21
C VAL A 42 13.96 -4.80 9.05
N LEU A 43 12.79 -4.81 8.43
CA LEU A 43 12.46 -3.93 7.32
C LEU A 43 11.75 -2.66 7.83
N SER A 44 11.94 -1.55 7.13
CA SER A 44 11.12 -0.34 7.35
C SER A 44 9.66 -0.59 6.98
N LYS A 45 8.75 0.32 7.38
CA LYS A 45 7.31 0.22 7.08
C LYS A 45 7.03 0.09 5.58
N ASP A 46 7.69 0.93 4.78
CA ASP A 46 7.53 0.97 3.32
C ASP A 46 8.02 -0.33 2.69
N LEU A 47 9.22 -0.78 3.05
CA LEU A 47 9.80 -2.03 2.54
C LEU A 47 8.96 -3.24 2.93
N SER A 48 8.48 -3.29 4.17
CA SER A 48 7.61 -4.37 4.67
C SER A 48 6.29 -4.43 3.90
N THR A 49 5.68 -3.28 3.62
CA THR A 49 4.42 -3.20 2.87
C THR A 49 4.61 -3.64 1.42
N ILE A 50 5.69 -3.20 0.76
CA ILE A 50 6.00 -3.62 -0.61
C ILE A 50 6.31 -5.11 -0.66
N ALA A 51 7.12 -5.62 0.28
CA ALA A 51 7.44 -7.04 0.40
C ALA A 51 6.17 -7.89 0.54
N ALA A 52 5.28 -7.54 1.48
CA ALA A 52 4.02 -8.24 1.69
C ALA A 52 3.15 -8.26 0.41
N ARG A 53 3.03 -7.12 -0.27
CA ARG A 53 2.25 -7.01 -1.52
C ARG A 53 2.82 -7.83 -2.67
N LEU A 54 4.14 -7.85 -2.81
CA LEU A 54 4.80 -8.65 -3.85
C LEU A 54 4.63 -10.15 -3.59
N LEU A 55 4.76 -10.57 -2.34
CA LEU A 55 4.56 -11.95 -1.92
C LEU A 55 3.10 -12.39 -2.14
N ALA A 56 2.13 -11.59 -1.68
CA ALA A 56 0.71 -11.85 -1.90
C ALA A 56 0.38 -11.97 -3.40
N ARG A 57 0.87 -11.05 -4.24
CA ARG A 57 0.68 -11.12 -5.70
C ARG A 57 1.31 -12.36 -6.33
N ARG A 58 2.54 -12.72 -5.92
CA ARG A 58 3.28 -13.85 -6.51
C ARG A 58 2.67 -15.21 -6.16
N PHE A 59 2.17 -15.35 -4.93
CA PHE A 59 1.65 -16.60 -4.38
C PHE A 59 0.13 -16.63 -4.24
N LEU A 60 -0.56 -15.67 -4.87
CA LEU A 60 -2.02 -15.56 -4.90
C LEU A 60 -2.65 -15.50 -3.49
N GLY A 61 -1.98 -14.83 -2.55
CA GLY A 61 -2.52 -14.53 -1.24
C GLY A 61 -3.40 -13.28 -1.25
N ASP A 62 -4.15 -13.07 -0.16
CA ASP A 62 -5.08 -11.96 -0.03
C ASP A 62 -4.36 -10.58 -0.06
N PRO A 63 -4.62 -9.72 -1.07
CA PRO A 63 -4.04 -8.39 -1.16
C PRO A 63 -4.48 -7.45 -0.02
N ALA A 64 -5.67 -7.65 0.55
CA ALA A 64 -6.16 -6.83 1.67
C ALA A 64 -5.37 -7.09 2.95
N SER A 65 -4.74 -8.26 3.04
CA SER A 65 -3.90 -8.68 4.16
C SER A 65 -2.41 -8.37 3.95
N ALA A 66 -2.07 -7.73 2.83
CA ALA A 66 -0.69 -7.46 2.42
C ALA A 66 -0.21 -6.07 2.89
N ASP A 67 0.02 -5.95 4.19
CA ASP A 67 0.58 -4.75 4.82
C ASP A 67 1.62 -5.09 5.91
N TRP A 68 2.33 -4.07 6.41
CA TRP A 68 3.43 -4.25 7.35
C TRP A 68 3.03 -4.57 8.79
N ARG A 69 1.74 -4.41 9.12
CA ARG A 69 1.14 -4.54 10.46
C ARG A 69 0.01 -5.57 10.50
N HIS A 70 -0.15 -6.37 9.45
CA HIS A 70 -1.27 -7.30 9.39
C HIS A 70 -1.21 -8.36 10.49
N TYR A 71 -2.36 -8.63 11.12
CA TYR A 71 -2.47 -9.63 12.17
C TYR A 71 -2.71 -11.02 11.60
N GLY A 72 -1.94 -12.01 12.04
CA GLY A 72 -2.24 -13.41 11.78
C GLY A 72 -3.03 -14.07 12.92
N ARG A 73 -3.43 -15.31 12.68
CA ARG A 73 -4.11 -16.18 13.65
C ARG A 73 -3.09 -16.86 14.55
N LEU A 74 -3.45 -16.99 15.82
CA LEU A 74 -2.68 -17.73 16.80
C LEU A 74 -3.18 -19.17 16.85
N ALA A 75 -2.26 -20.13 16.71
CA ALA A 75 -2.56 -21.55 16.82
C ALA A 75 -3.03 -21.93 18.24
N GLY A 76 -3.82 -23.00 18.34
CA GLY A 76 -4.39 -23.48 19.61
C GLY A 76 -5.73 -22.83 19.99
N PHE A 77 -6.16 -21.80 19.26
CA PHE A 77 -7.47 -21.17 19.44
C PHE A 77 -8.46 -21.60 18.35
N THR A 78 -9.74 -21.42 18.61
CA THR A 78 -10.80 -21.70 17.63
C THR A 78 -11.04 -20.50 16.71
N ASN A 79 -11.23 -20.75 15.41
CA ASN A 79 -11.61 -19.71 14.45
C ASN A 79 -13.12 -19.48 14.53
N ARG A 80 -13.54 -18.43 15.24
CA ARG A 80 -14.94 -18.10 15.56
C ARG A 80 -15.71 -17.35 14.46
N LYS A 81 -15.23 -17.33 13.21
CA LYS A 81 -16.04 -16.77 12.11
C LYS A 81 -17.23 -17.69 11.83
N GLU A 82 -18.46 -17.13 11.77
CA GLU A 82 -19.71 -17.92 11.64
C GLU A 82 -19.69 -18.88 10.45
N LYS A 83 -19.09 -18.47 9.31
CA LYS A 83 -18.95 -19.32 8.11
C LYS A 83 -18.17 -20.63 8.32
N TYR A 84 -17.43 -20.75 9.42
CA TYR A 84 -16.69 -21.96 9.79
C TYR A 84 -17.34 -22.74 10.92
N ARG A 85 -18.52 -22.33 11.39
CA ARG A 85 -19.30 -23.09 12.35
C ARG A 85 -19.75 -24.39 11.69
N LYS A 86 -19.40 -25.52 12.30
CA LYS A 86 -19.81 -26.86 11.87
C LYS A 86 -21.27 -27.10 12.26
N GLU A 87 -21.88 -28.12 11.65
CA GLU A 87 -23.27 -28.54 11.95
C GLU A 87 -23.49 -28.86 13.44
N ASN A 88 -22.46 -29.39 14.11
CA ASN A 88 -22.48 -29.65 15.56
C ASN A 88 -22.30 -28.38 16.44
N GLY A 89 -22.28 -27.19 15.85
CA GLY A 89 -22.12 -25.92 16.53
C GLY A 89 -20.68 -25.57 16.94
N LEU A 90 -19.70 -26.46 16.71
CA LEU A 90 -18.30 -26.23 17.06
C LEU A 90 -17.55 -25.49 15.95
N TYR A 91 -16.42 -24.90 16.33
CA TYR A 91 -15.53 -24.17 15.42
C TYR A 91 -14.21 -24.93 15.21
N PRO A 92 -13.59 -24.85 14.02
CA PRO A 92 -12.30 -25.47 13.80
C PRO A 92 -11.21 -24.78 14.62
N PHE A 93 -10.23 -25.56 15.05
CA PHE A 93 -9.01 -25.03 15.64
C PHE A 93 -8.08 -24.47 14.56
N VAL A 94 -7.37 -23.41 14.92
CA VAL A 94 -6.21 -22.92 14.17
C VAL A 94 -5.03 -23.82 14.51
N LEU A 95 -4.43 -24.45 13.50
CA LEU A 95 -3.39 -25.45 13.66
C LEU A 95 -2.03 -24.91 13.22
N LEU A 96 -0.98 -25.23 13.96
CA LEU A 96 0.41 -24.96 13.57
C LEU A 96 0.96 -26.20 12.87
N HIS A 97 1.32 -26.08 11.60
CA HIS A 97 1.89 -27.17 10.81
C HIS A 97 3.42 -27.16 10.86
N GLU A 98 4.03 -25.99 10.71
CA GLU A 98 5.48 -25.83 10.72
C GLU A 98 5.88 -24.56 11.47
N ALA A 99 7.02 -24.59 12.15
CA ALA A 99 7.59 -23.47 12.91
C ALA A 99 9.13 -23.50 12.87
N SER A 100 9.69 -23.45 11.66
CA SER A 100 11.15 -23.50 11.47
C SER A 100 11.86 -22.25 12.01
N GLY A 101 11.20 -21.08 11.95
CA GLY A 101 11.78 -19.78 12.27
C GLY A 101 12.88 -19.31 11.30
N ARG A 102 13.23 -20.13 10.30
CA ARG A 102 14.39 -19.90 9.42
C ARG A 102 14.11 -18.80 8.41
N THR A 103 15.19 -18.14 7.99
CA THR A 103 15.16 -17.25 6.84
C THR A 103 15.13 -18.10 5.56
N TYR A 104 14.27 -17.75 4.61
CA TYR A 104 14.15 -18.46 3.34
C TYR A 104 15.35 -18.20 2.43
N LYS A 105 15.66 -19.15 1.54
CA LYS A 105 16.91 -19.11 0.75
C LYS A 105 17.01 -17.88 -0.14
N ARG A 106 15.90 -17.45 -0.73
CA ARG A 106 15.85 -16.28 -1.65
C ARG A 106 15.68 -14.93 -0.97
N ALA A 107 15.90 -14.83 0.34
CA ALA A 107 15.68 -13.59 1.08
C ALA A 107 16.50 -12.43 0.55
N SER A 108 17.79 -12.61 0.30
CA SER A 108 18.68 -11.55 -0.21
C SER A 108 18.25 -11.04 -1.59
N GLU A 109 18.01 -11.94 -2.54
CA GLU A 109 17.56 -11.63 -3.90
C GLU A 109 16.22 -10.88 -3.88
N PHE A 110 15.25 -11.40 -3.12
CA PHE A 110 13.93 -10.78 -2.99
C PHE A 110 14.02 -9.38 -2.38
N LEU A 111 14.82 -9.19 -1.33
CA LEU A 111 14.99 -7.87 -0.71
C LEU A 111 15.67 -6.86 -1.64
N CYS A 112 16.57 -7.31 -2.51
CA CYS A 112 17.14 -6.47 -3.55
C CYS A 112 16.04 -5.93 -4.49
N GLN A 113 15.17 -6.83 -4.99
CA GLN A 113 14.03 -6.48 -5.83
C GLN A 113 13.07 -5.50 -5.13
N VAL A 114 12.75 -5.73 -3.85
CA VAL A 114 11.87 -4.85 -3.07
C VAL A 114 12.46 -3.43 -2.96
N ARG A 115 13.77 -3.33 -2.70
CA ARG A 115 14.47 -2.03 -2.60
C ARG A 115 14.50 -1.30 -3.93
N GLU A 116 14.72 -2.03 -5.03
CA GLU A 116 14.70 -1.46 -6.37
C GLU A 116 13.33 -0.85 -6.68
N ILE A 117 12.24 -1.59 -6.43
CA ILE A 117 10.87 -1.10 -6.62
C ILE A 117 10.59 0.17 -5.82
N LEU A 118 11.04 0.22 -4.55
CA LEU A 118 10.90 1.42 -3.72
C LEU A 118 11.68 2.60 -4.30
N SER A 119 12.89 2.36 -4.80
CA SER A 119 13.73 3.40 -5.40
C SER A 119 13.10 3.96 -6.68
N GLN A 120 12.56 3.09 -7.53
CA GLN A 120 11.87 3.47 -8.76
C GLN A 120 10.59 4.25 -8.46
N ALA A 121 9.81 3.84 -7.45
CA ALA A 121 8.62 4.57 -7.02
C ALA A 121 8.98 5.99 -6.56
N ARG A 122 10.03 6.14 -5.75
CA ARG A 122 10.53 7.45 -5.29
C ARG A 122 11.02 8.32 -6.45
N GLN A 123 11.74 7.74 -7.41
CA GLN A 123 12.19 8.47 -8.59
C GLN A 123 11.02 8.96 -9.44
N LYS A 124 10.00 8.12 -9.66
CA LYS A 124 8.78 8.50 -10.38
C LYS A 124 8.00 9.61 -9.67
N GLU A 125 7.90 9.55 -8.35
CA GLU A 125 7.28 10.63 -7.56
C GLU A 125 8.07 11.94 -7.71
N MET A 126 9.40 11.88 -7.65
CA MET A 126 10.26 13.05 -7.83
C MET A 126 10.16 13.62 -9.25
N SER A 127 10.16 12.78 -10.28
CA SER A 127 10.00 13.23 -11.67
C SER A 127 8.62 13.82 -11.92
N CYS A 128 7.55 13.24 -11.38
CA CYS A 128 6.20 13.81 -11.47
C CYS A 128 6.11 15.17 -10.77
N ARG A 129 6.73 15.30 -9.59
CA ARG A 129 6.81 16.59 -8.88
C ARG A 129 7.60 17.63 -9.67
N GLN A 130 8.68 17.22 -10.33
CA GLN A 130 9.48 18.10 -11.19
C GLN A 130 8.75 18.48 -12.49
N SER A 131 8.05 17.55 -13.15
CA SER A 131 7.30 17.84 -14.37
C SER A 131 6.11 18.76 -14.10
N ILE A 132 5.43 18.63 -12.96
CA ILE A 132 4.41 19.60 -12.51
C ILE A 132 5.04 20.99 -12.30
N ARG A 133 6.28 21.08 -11.80
CA ARG A 133 6.99 22.37 -11.64
C ARG A 133 7.49 22.97 -12.95
N VAL A 134 7.81 22.15 -13.96
CA VAL A 134 8.44 22.56 -15.23
C VAL A 134 7.43 22.77 -16.36
N ALA A 135 6.19 22.29 -16.22
CA ALA A 135 5.13 22.54 -17.18
C ALA A 135 4.87 24.05 -17.31
N GLN A 136 5.51 24.67 -18.32
CA GLN A 136 5.19 26.04 -18.69
C GLN A 136 3.76 26.08 -19.26
N PRO A 137 2.96 27.08 -18.88
CA PRO A 137 1.61 27.24 -19.41
C PRO A 137 1.65 27.40 -20.94
N LEU A 138 0.96 26.50 -21.66
CA LEU A 138 0.69 26.64 -23.11
C LEU A 138 -0.23 27.84 -23.44
N SER A 139 -0.76 28.51 -22.41
CA SER A 139 -1.65 29.68 -22.48
C SER A 139 -1.28 30.62 -21.34
N PRO A 140 -1.47 31.95 -21.46
CA PRO A 140 -1.18 32.87 -20.38
C PRO A 140 -1.84 32.40 -19.06
N VAL A 141 -1.07 32.43 -17.96
CA VAL A 141 -1.53 31.98 -16.65
C VAL A 141 -2.82 32.73 -16.30
N LYS A 142 -3.88 31.98 -15.99
CA LYS A 142 -5.16 32.55 -15.57
C LYS A 142 -5.01 33.29 -14.25
N THR A 143 -5.66 34.44 -14.15
CA THR A 143 -5.76 35.28 -12.95
C THR A 143 -6.81 34.74 -12.00
N ILE A 144 -6.85 35.22 -10.75
CA ILE A 144 -7.88 34.81 -9.78
C ILE A 144 -9.28 35.27 -10.24
N GLU A 145 -9.39 36.38 -10.96
CA GLU A 145 -10.61 36.88 -11.60
C GLU A 145 -11.19 35.87 -12.59
N ASP A 146 -10.33 35.19 -13.37
CA ASP A 146 -10.77 34.14 -14.30
C ASP A 146 -11.43 32.95 -13.59
N PHE A 147 -11.17 32.76 -12.29
CA PHE A 147 -11.84 31.78 -11.45
C PHE A 147 -13.09 32.37 -10.78
N ARG A 148 -13.02 33.62 -10.31
CA ARG A 148 -14.17 34.34 -9.71
C ARG A 148 -15.36 34.49 -10.67
N HIS A 149 -15.10 34.67 -11.97
CA HIS A 149 -16.15 34.82 -12.99
C HIS A 149 -16.80 33.50 -13.44
N ARG A 150 -16.33 32.33 -12.96
CA ARG A 150 -16.90 31.04 -13.39
C ARG A 150 -18.15 30.70 -12.58
N SER A 151 -19.27 30.57 -13.29
CA SER A 151 -20.55 30.14 -12.72
C SER A 151 -20.49 28.77 -12.02
N ILE A 152 -19.51 27.92 -12.37
CA ILE A 152 -19.33 26.58 -11.79
C ILE A 152 -19.10 26.58 -10.27
N TYR A 153 -18.61 27.69 -9.72
CA TYR A 153 -18.34 27.82 -8.29
C TYR A 153 -19.52 28.36 -7.50
N GLY A 154 -20.61 28.76 -8.18
CA GLY A 154 -21.87 29.15 -7.51
C GLY A 154 -21.74 30.27 -6.48
N GLY A 155 -20.73 31.13 -6.60
CA GLY A 155 -20.45 32.20 -5.64
C GLY A 155 -19.67 31.77 -4.38
N ASP A 156 -19.30 30.49 -4.24
CA ASP A 156 -18.46 30.01 -3.13
C ASP A 156 -17.01 30.46 -3.31
N GLN A 157 -16.67 31.59 -2.69
CA GLN A 157 -15.35 32.19 -2.76
C GLN A 157 -14.25 31.30 -2.18
N THR A 158 -14.56 30.44 -1.20
CA THR A 158 -13.56 29.52 -0.64
C THR A 158 -13.16 28.45 -1.65
N ARG A 159 -14.13 27.96 -2.44
CA ARG A 159 -13.87 27.02 -3.53
C ARG A 159 -13.14 27.67 -4.69
N VAL A 160 -13.43 28.94 -4.99
CA VAL A 160 -12.70 29.74 -5.98
C VAL A 160 -11.24 29.88 -5.57
N ASP A 161 -10.98 30.30 -4.32
CA ASP A 161 -9.66 30.50 -3.75
C ASP A 161 -8.83 29.21 -3.77
N LEU A 162 -9.42 28.09 -3.34
CA LEU A 162 -8.76 26.79 -3.40
C LEU A 162 -8.45 26.35 -4.83
N ALA A 163 -9.39 26.54 -5.76
CA ALA A 163 -9.19 26.17 -7.16
C ALA A 163 -8.09 27.01 -7.82
N TYR A 164 -8.05 28.31 -7.54
CA TYR A 164 -6.99 29.20 -8.01
C TYR A 164 -5.64 28.86 -7.39
N ALA A 165 -5.57 28.61 -6.07
CA ALA A 165 -4.32 28.25 -5.40
C ALA A 165 -3.69 26.97 -5.97
N LEU A 166 -4.50 25.93 -6.19
CA LEU A 166 -4.06 24.68 -6.82
C LEU A 166 -3.59 24.92 -8.26
N TYR A 167 -4.32 25.74 -9.03
CA TYR A 167 -3.94 26.09 -10.39
C TYR A 167 -2.64 26.89 -10.44
N ALA A 168 -2.51 27.95 -9.65
CA ALA A 168 -1.36 28.85 -9.65
C ALA A 168 -0.06 28.10 -9.30
N LEU A 169 -0.10 27.26 -8.24
CA LEU A 169 1.04 26.43 -7.86
C LEU A 169 1.39 25.38 -8.92
N ALA A 170 0.40 24.80 -9.60
CA ALA A 170 0.62 23.86 -10.69
C ALA A 170 1.16 24.51 -11.98
N HIS A 171 1.04 25.83 -12.13
CA HIS A 171 1.51 26.60 -13.29
C HIS A 171 2.76 27.43 -12.99
N GLY A 172 3.43 27.17 -11.87
CA GLY A 172 4.71 27.80 -11.52
C GLY A 172 4.62 29.21 -10.97
N VAL A 173 3.43 29.69 -10.59
CA VAL A 173 3.28 30.95 -9.85
C VAL A 173 3.92 30.81 -8.47
N SER A 174 4.68 31.81 -8.05
CA SER A 174 5.33 31.78 -6.73
C SER A 174 4.28 31.75 -5.61
N GLU A 175 4.61 31.13 -4.48
CA GLU A 175 3.69 31.07 -3.34
C GLU A 175 3.30 32.47 -2.84
N ASN A 176 4.22 33.44 -2.91
CA ASN A 176 3.94 34.83 -2.53
C ASN A 176 2.98 35.51 -3.51
N ASP A 177 3.14 35.30 -4.81
CA ASP A 177 2.25 35.89 -5.82
C ASP A 177 0.84 35.29 -5.73
N ALA A 178 0.75 33.97 -5.56
CA ALA A 178 -0.53 33.29 -5.32
C ALA A 178 -1.21 33.80 -4.05
N ARG A 179 -0.45 34.00 -2.96
CA ARG A 179 -0.96 34.57 -1.71
C ARG A 179 -1.45 36.01 -1.88
N ASN A 180 -0.70 36.85 -2.58
CA ASN A 180 -1.09 38.23 -2.85
C ASN A 180 -2.36 38.32 -3.70
N ALA A 181 -2.49 37.45 -4.70
CA ALA A 181 -3.70 37.36 -5.52
C ALA A 181 -4.92 36.92 -4.70
N LEU A 182 -4.77 35.96 -3.78
CA LEU A 182 -5.84 35.56 -2.86
C LEU A 182 -6.21 36.68 -1.88
N ALA A 183 -5.22 37.47 -1.43
CA ALA A 183 -5.41 38.60 -0.54
C ALA A 183 -6.01 39.84 -1.23
N SER A 184 -6.19 39.84 -2.55
CA SER A 184 -6.82 40.93 -3.32
C SER A 184 -8.33 41.08 -3.08
N ARG A 185 -8.90 40.25 -2.20
CA ARG A 185 -10.29 40.33 -1.82
C ARG A 185 -10.50 41.56 -0.94
N ASP A 186 -11.33 42.50 -1.39
CA ASP A 186 -11.97 43.45 -0.48
C ASP A 186 -12.94 42.66 0.41
N LEU A 187 -12.71 42.76 1.73
CA LEU A 187 -13.50 42.09 2.77
C LEU A 187 -14.77 42.86 3.09
#